data_AF-A0A170S9W8-F1
#
_entry.id   AF-A0A170S9W8-F1
#
_cell.length_a   1.000
_cell.length_b   1.000
_cell.length_c   1.000
_cell.angle_alpha   90.00
_cell.angle_beta   90.00
_cell.angle_gamma   90.00
#
_symmetry.space_group_name_H-M   'P 1'
#
loop_
_entity.id
_entity.type
_entity.pdbx_description
1 polymer ?
#
loop_
_entity_poly.entity_id
_entity_poly.type
_entity_poly.pdbx_seq_one_letter_code
_entity_poly.pdbx_strand_id
1 'polypeptide(L)'
;MTIFGEFDVNITINGNPMHYVGKITVDSDGNFNTDLHLDHGVGTLGHFTGHLDFSDDDDETPILCYEFTQHALSPGLPEVGEHSGYVESVSKEGDLVFNGHDITISFHKAEEQNVQKVQEEEQEAAEIQPQEAQEVQPQEAQEVQPQEVQNAE
;
A
#
# COMPACT_ATOMS: atom_id res chain seq x y z
N MET A 1 7.49 -23.88 12.41
CA MET A 1 6.35 -23.03 11.94
C MET A 1 6.63 -22.49 10.54
N THR A 2 5.89 -22.91 9.52
CA THR A 2 6.14 -22.47 8.13
C THR A 2 5.37 -21.18 7.80
N ILE A 3 6.08 -20.17 7.28
CA ILE A 3 5.55 -18.81 7.08
C ILE A 3 5.50 -18.53 5.58
N PHE A 4 4.36 -18.83 4.95
CA PHE A 4 4.08 -18.57 3.54
C PHE A 4 2.89 -17.61 3.40
N GLY A 5 2.81 -16.91 2.27
CA GLY A 5 1.68 -16.03 1.95
C GLY A 5 2.06 -14.56 1.80
N GLU A 6 1.04 -13.70 1.88
CA GLU A 6 1.18 -12.26 1.68
C GLU A 6 1.64 -11.56 2.97
N PHE A 7 2.61 -10.66 2.82
CA PHE A 7 3.10 -9.79 3.89
C PHE A 7 3.16 -8.35 3.41
N ASP A 8 2.81 -7.42 4.28
CA ASP A 8 3.20 -6.03 4.15
C ASP A 8 4.67 -5.91 4.57
N VAL A 9 5.48 -5.25 3.74
CA VAL A 9 6.92 -5.11 3.95
C VAL A 9 7.27 -3.65 4.15
N ASN A 10 8.09 -3.39 5.17
CA ASN A 10 8.72 -2.10 5.41
C ASN A 10 10.25 -2.27 5.38
N ILE A 11 10.94 -1.39 4.65
CA ILE A 11 12.40 -1.36 4.56
C ILE A 11 12.91 0.04 4.91
N THR A 12 13.79 0.10 5.90
CA THR A 12 14.50 1.32 6.31
C THR A 12 16.00 1.14 6.10
N ILE A 13 16.64 2.08 5.40
CA ILE A 13 18.11 2.12 5.29
C ILE A 13 18.66 2.96 6.44
N ASN A 14 19.52 2.38 7.28
CA ASN A 14 20.06 3.02 8.47
C ASN A 14 20.89 4.26 8.09
N GLY A 15 20.58 5.40 8.71
CA GLY A 15 21.26 6.68 8.42
C GLY A 15 20.74 7.39 7.16
N ASN A 16 19.73 6.85 6.49
CA ASN A 16 19.06 7.45 5.34
C ASN A 16 17.56 7.65 5.68
N PRO A 17 16.94 8.81 5.38
CA PRO A 17 15.51 9.03 5.61
C PRO A 17 14.59 8.25 4.65
N MET A 18 15.12 7.53 3.66
CA MET A 18 14.31 6.75 2.72
C MET A 18 13.68 5.53 3.41
N HIS A 19 12.37 5.45 3.30
CA HIS A 19 11.54 4.35 3.78
C HIS A 19 10.78 3.75 2.59
N TYR A 20 10.91 2.44 2.37
CA TYR A 20 10.23 1.73 1.29
C TYR A 20 9.17 0.79 1.85
N VAL A 21 8.02 0.78 1.19
CA VAL A 21 6.86 -0.01 1.57
C VAL A 21 6.29 -0.72 0.36
N GLY A 22 5.66 -1.87 0.62
CA GLY A 22 4.97 -2.64 -0.40
C GLY A 22 4.51 -3.98 0.14
N LYS A 23 4.22 -4.90 -0.78
CA LYS A 23 3.77 -6.24 -0.45
C LYS A 23 4.68 -7.27 -1.08
N ILE A 24 4.94 -8.35 -0.35
CA ILE A 24 5.54 -9.56 -0.90
C ILE A 24 4.55 -10.71 -0.79
N THR A 25 4.72 -11.69 -1.67
CA THR A 25 4.13 -13.02 -1.49
C THR A 25 5.29 -14.00 -1.41
N VAL A 26 5.43 -14.64 -0.26
CA VAL A 26 6.42 -15.70 -0.04
C VAL A 26 5.81 -17.00 -0.54
N ASP A 27 6.44 -17.61 -1.55
CA ASP A 27 6.01 -18.89 -2.11
C ASP A 27 6.34 -20.08 -1.21
N SER A 28 5.91 -21.28 -1.61
CA SER A 28 6.14 -22.51 -0.84
C SER A 28 7.61 -22.91 -0.73
N ASP A 29 8.47 -22.34 -1.58
CA ASP A 29 9.91 -22.54 -1.56
C ASP A 29 10.60 -21.40 -0.79
N GLY A 30 9.85 -20.52 -0.12
CA GLY A 30 10.38 -19.40 0.66
C GLY A 30 10.80 -18.18 -0.15
N ASN A 31 10.65 -18.19 -1.48
CA ASN A 31 11.13 -17.12 -2.35
C ASN A 31 10.11 -15.99 -2.52
N PHE A 32 10.61 -14.79 -2.78
CA PHE A 32 9.81 -13.64 -3.20
C PHE A 32 10.60 -12.71 -4.12
N ASN A 33 9.86 -11.95 -4.92
CA ASN A 33 10.38 -10.89 -5.79
C ASN A 33 9.28 -9.83 -5.94
N THR A 34 9.58 -8.59 -5.55
CA THR A 34 8.62 -7.49 -5.62
C THR A 34 9.29 -6.16 -5.88
N ASP A 35 8.50 -5.21 -6.34
CA ASP A 35 8.85 -3.80 -6.38
C ASP A 35 8.21 -3.07 -5.19
N LEU A 36 8.99 -2.20 -4.55
CA LEU A 36 8.60 -1.37 -3.41
C LEU A 36 8.63 0.10 -3.81
N HIS A 37 7.75 0.87 -3.19
CA HIS A 37 7.66 2.31 -3.38
C HIS A 37 8.16 3.05 -2.15
N LEU A 38 8.66 4.26 -2.33
CA LEU A 38 8.90 5.16 -1.20
C LEU A 38 7.57 5.46 -0.51
N ASP A 39 7.52 5.27 0.81
CA ASP A 39 6.39 5.63 1.66
C ASP A 39 6.08 7.12 1.56
N HIS A 40 7.16 7.93 1.57
CA HIS A 40 7.08 9.37 1.45
C HIS A 40 8.09 9.89 0.42
N GLY A 41 7.60 10.65 -0.55
CA GLY A 41 8.41 11.33 -1.56
C GLY A 41 8.30 10.73 -2.95
N VAL A 42 9.14 11.25 -3.86
CA VAL A 42 9.26 10.79 -5.25
C VAL A 42 10.74 10.74 -5.60
N GLY A 43 11.16 9.71 -6.34
CA GLY A 43 12.51 9.71 -6.91
C GLY A 43 13.12 8.34 -7.14
N THR A 44 12.86 7.38 -6.25
CA THR A 44 13.43 6.03 -6.34
C THR A 44 12.37 4.96 -6.17
N LEU A 45 12.62 3.83 -6.81
CA LEU A 45 11.83 2.61 -6.75
C LEU A 45 12.75 1.51 -6.23
N GLY A 46 12.30 0.73 -5.25
CA GLY A 46 13.09 -0.34 -4.68
C GLY A 46 12.72 -1.66 -5.34
N HIS A 47 13.68 -2.48 -5.75
CA HIS A 47 13.44 -3.87 -6.14
C HIS A 47 13.93 -4.76 -5.01
N PHE A 48 13.06 -5.63 -4.51
CA PHE A 48 13.32 -6.44 -3.34
C PHE A 48 13.10 -7.92 -3.67
N THR A 49 14.17 -8.69 -3.55
CA THR A 49 14.16 -10.14 -3.75
C THR A 49 14.74 -10.83 -2.54
N GLY A 50 14.35 -12.08 -2.34
CA GLY A 50 14.92 -12.86 -1.27
C GLY A 50 14.30 -14.23 -1.10
N HIS A 51 14.81 -14.90 -0.09
CA HIS A 51 14.46 -16.26 0.30
C HIS A 51 14.43 -16.34 1.82
N LEU A 52 13.34 -16.86 2.37
CA LEU A 52 13.25 -17.24 3.77
C LEU A 52 13.64 -18.70 3.92
N ASP A 53 14.78 -18.93 4.56
CA ASP A 53 15.21 -20.26 4.97
C ASP A 53 14.56 -20.61 6.32
N PHE A 54 13.90 -21.77 6.33
CA PHE A 54 13.32 -22.36 7.51
C PHE A 54 14.02 -23.70 7.69
N SER A 55 14.69 -23.91 8.82
CA SER A 55 15.10 -25.27 9.11
C SER A 55 13.88 -26.13 9.46
N ASP A 56 14.06 -27.44 9.33
CA ASP A 56 13.04 -28.43 9.62
C ASP A 56 12.68 -28.50 11.13
N ASP A 57 13.44 -27.81 11.98
CA ASP A 57 13.21 -27.76 13.42
C ASP A 57 12.24 -26.63 13.77
N ASP A 58 11.12 -26.98 14.42
CA ASP A 58 10.00 -26.08 14.70
C ASP A 58 10.34 -24.85 15.56
N ASP A 59 11.50 -24.86 16.22
CA ASP A 59 11.98 -23.84 17.15
C ASP A 59 13.03 -22.89 16.55
N GLU A 60 13.43 -23.09 15.29
CA GLU A 60 14.44 -22.21 14.68
C GLU A 60 13.85 -20.94 14.09
N THR A 61 14.60 -19.87 14.32
CA THR A 61 14.33 -18.52 13.87
C THR A 61 14.50 -18.43 12.34
N PRO A 62 13.51 -17.96 11.57
CA PRO A 62 13.64 -17.77 10.13
C PRO A 62 14.86 -16.92 9.77
N ILE A 63 15.60 -17.32 8.74
CA ILE A 63 16.73 -16.56 8.18
C ILE A 63 16.30 -15.95 6.85
N LEU A 64 16.48 -14.65 6.70
CA LEU A 64 16.24 -13.94 5.45
C LEU A 64 17.56 -13.77 4.68
N CYS A 65 17.61 -14.36 3.50
CA CYS A 65 18.59 -14.08 2.46
C CYS A 65 17.97 -13.04 1.51
N TYR A 66 18.54 -11.85 1.35
CA TYR A 66 17.91 -10.80 0.54
C TYR A 66 18.87 -10.01 -0.33
N GLU A 67 18.30 -9.40 -1.36
CA GLU A 67 18.88 -8.35 -2.18
C GLU A 67 17.84 -7.23 -2.36
N PHE A 68 18.24 -6.01 -2.06
CA PHE A 68 17.44 -4.81 -2.21
C PHE A 68 18.20 -3.78 -3.03
N THR A 69 17.71 -3.45 -4.22
CA THR A 69 18.31 -2.46 -5.12
C THR A 69 17.40 -1.25 -5.26
N GLN A 70 18.00 -0.07 -5.31
CA GLN A 70 17.31 1.19 -5.48
C GLN A 70 17.54 1.69 -6.89
N HIS A 71 16.47 2.02 -7.62
CA HIS A 71 16.52 2.55 -8.97
C HIS A 71 16.00 3.98 -9.03
N ALA A 72 16.68 4.86 -9.76
CA ALA A 72 16.18 6.22 -10.01
C ALA A 72 15.03 6.21 -11.04
N LEU A 73 13.98 7.00 -10.80
CA LEU A 73 12.83 7.16 -11.72
C LEU A 73 13.20 8.03 -12.93
N SER A 74 14.02 7.49 -13.84
CA SER A 74 14.40 8.12 -15.11
C SER A 74 14.55 7.07 -16.21
N PRO A 75 14.48 7.44 -17.50
CA PRO A 75 14.66 6.49 -18.59
C PRO A 75 15.98 5.72 -18.44
N GLY A 76 15.90 4.39 -18.34
CA GLY A 76 17.06 3.52 -18.13
C GLY A 76 17.34 3.12 -16.67
N LEU A 77 16.50 3.53 -15.70
CA LEU A 77 16.46 3.09 -14.29
C LEU A 77 17.84 2.70 -13.70
N PRO A 78 18.83 3.61 -13.70
CA PRO A 78 20.14 3.28 -13.14
C PRO A 78 20.00 2.97 -11.65
N GLU A 79 20.76 1.96 -11.21
CA GLU A 79 20.88 1.61 -9.81
C GLU A 79 21.64 2.71 -9.05
N VAL A 80 21.12 3.10 -7.89
CA VAL A 80 21.66 4.16 -7.04
C VAL A 80 22.05 3.68 -5.65
N GLY A 81 21.71 2.44 -5.30
CA GLY A 81 22.06 1.80 -4.04
C GLY A 81 21.68 0.33 -4.05
N GLU A 82 22.44 -0.48 -3.33
CA GLU A 82 22.23 -1.92 -3.19
C GLU A 82 22.53 -2.33 -1.75
N HIS A 83 21.68 -3.18 -1.19
CA HIS A 83 21.86 -3.80 0.11
C HIS A 83 21.54 -5.29 -0.02
N SER A 84 22.48 -6.15 0.39
CA SER A 84 22.27 -7.60 0.37
C SER A 84 22.86 -8.23 1.62
N GLY A 85 22.29 -9.36 2.04
CA GLY A 85 22.76 -10.04 3.23
C GLY A 85 21.91 -11.21 3.69
N TYR A 86 22.31 -11.72 4.86
CA TYR A 86 21.71 -12.84 5.55
C TYR A 86 21.45 -12.40 6.99
N VAL A 87 20.18 -12.45 7.42
CA VAL A 87 19.79 -11.91 8.74
C VAL A 87 18.76 -12.84 9.37
N GLU A 88 19.00 -13.22 10.62
CA GLU A 88 18.02 -13.93 11.45
C GLU A 88 16.90 -13.00 11.87
N SER A 89 15.66 -13.50 11.86
CA SER A 89 14.51 -12.73 12.34
C SER A 89 14.59 -12.50 13.85
N VAL A 90 14.00 -11.39 14.30
CA VAL A 90 13.66 -11.14 15.68
C VAL A 90 12.15 -11.03 15.73
N SER A 91 11.49 -12.03 16.32
CA SER A 91 10.05 -11.98 16.49
C SER A 91 9.67 -10.86 17.46
N LYS A 92 8.86 -9.91 16.99
CA LYS A 92 8.27 -8.84 17.81
C LYS A 92 6.77 -8.80 17.55
N GLU A 93 5.99 -9.14 18.56
CA GLU A 93 4.52 -8.98 18.54
C GLU A 93 3.80 -9.72 17.39
N GLY A 94 4.42 -10.73 16.78
CA GLY A 94 3.86 -11.48 15.64
C GLY A 94 4.45 -11.10 14.28
N ASP A 95 5.25 -10.04 14.24
CA ASP A 95 5.99 -9.59 13.06
C ASP A 95 7.39 -10.21 13.00
N LEU A 96 7.88 -10.41 11.77
CA LEU A 96 9.27 -10.78 11.52
C LEU A 96 10.09 -9.53 11.27
N VAL A 97 11.08 -9.26 12.12
CA VAL A 97 11.98 -8.11 11.96
C VAL A 97 13.41 -8.57 11.76
N PHE A 98 14.01 -8.19 10.64
CA PHE A 98 15.39 -8.52 10.27
C PHE A 98 16.25 -7.26 10.38
N ASN A 99 17.17 -7.26 11.34
CA ASN A 99 18.06 -6.13 11.60
C ASN A 99 19.44 -6.40 10.96
N GLY A 100 19.60 -5.99 9.70
CA GLY A 100 20.89 -6.00 9.02
C GLY A 100 21.83 -4.91 9.55
N HIS A 101 23.04 -4.85 8.99
CA HIS A 101 24.05 -3.89 9.43
C HIS A 101 23.63 -2.44 9.16
N ASP A 102 23.12 -2.19 7.96
CA ASP A 102 22.80 -0.89 7.37
C ASP A 102 21.35 -0.81 6.87
N ILE A 103 20.55 -1.85 7.10
CA ILE A 103 19.16 -1.95 6.65
C ILE A 103 18.33 -2.71 7.68
N THR A 104 17.10 -2.27 7.88
CA THR A 104 16.10 -2.97 8.70
C THR A 104 14.92 -3.32 7.81
N ILE A 105 14.49 -4.57 7.86
CA ILE A 105 13.40 -5.12 7.05
C ILE A 105 12.36 -5.71 8.01
N SER A 106 11.09 -5.38 7.86
CA SER A 106 10.02 -5.99 8.65
C SER A 106 8.90 -6.53 7.76
N PHE A 107 8.49 -7.77 8.04
CA PHE A 107 7.35 -8.42 7.42
C PHE A 107 6.21 -8.47 8.43
N HIS A 108 5.12 -7.81 8.10
CA HIS A 108 3.88 -7.80 8.85
C HIS A 108 2.91 -8.71 8.13
N LYS A 109 2.31 -9.65 8.86
CA LYS A 109 1.18 -10.39 8.27
C LYS A 109 0.09 -9.37 7.99
N ALA A 110 -0.44 -9.38 6.77
CA ALA A 110 -1.67 -8.66 6.49
C ALA A 110 -2.72 -9.22 7.44
N GLU A 111 -3.08 -8.47 8.49
CA GLU A 111 -4.28 -8.79 9.25
C GLU A 111 -5.41 -8.87 8.23
N GLU A 112 -6.23 -9.92 8.28
CA GLU A 112 -7.49 -9.93 7.57
C GLU A 112 -8.22 -8.65 8.00
N GLN A 113 -8.18 -7.62 7.15
CA GLN A 113 -8.89 -6.39 7.40
C GLN A 113 -10.35 -6.79 7.55
N ASN A 114 -10.80 -6.81 8.78
CA ASN A 114 -12.19 -6.95 9.11
C ASN A 114 -12.86 -5.70 8.54
N VAL A 115 -13.41 -5.82 7.32
CA VAL A 115 -14.14 -4.78 6.62
C VAL A 115 -15.43 -4.52 7.41
N GLN A 116 -15.31 -3.80 8.52
CA GLN A 116 -16.42 -3.32 9.32
C GLN A 116 -15.99 -2.09 10.12
N LYS A 117 -15.82 -0.98 9.41
CA LYS A 117 -16.32 0.34 9.82
C LYS A 117 -16.14 1.36 8.70
N VAL A 118 -16.96 1.22 7.67
CA VAL A 118 -17.54 2.40 7.01
C VAL A 118 -19.02 2.38 7.35
N GLN A 119 -19.56 3.55 7.68
CA GLN A 119 -20.94 3.85 8.10
C GLN A 119 -21.16 3.95 9.61
N GLU A 120 -20.65 5.02 10.20
CA GLU A 120 -21.39 5.74 11.24
C GLU A 120 -21.03 7.24 11.20
N GLU A 121 -21.10 7.83 10.00
CA GLU A 121 -21.08 9.29 9.83
C GLU A 121 -21.86 9.68 8.57
N GLU A 122 -23.16 9.35 8.55
CA GLU A 122 -24.20 10.08 7.79
C GLU A 122 -25.59 9.57 8.21
N GLN A 123 -25.93 9.81 9.48
CA GLN A 123 -27.32 9.81 9.95
C GLN A 123 -27.63 11.17 10.56
N GLU A 124 -27.56 12.23 9.75
CA GLU A 124 -28.30 13.47 10.04
C GLU A 124 -28.56 14.30 8.78
N ALA A 125 -29.09 13.68 7.71
CA ALA A 125 -29.68 14.45 6.59
C ALA A 125 -30.59 13.58 5.71
N ALA A 126 -31.78 13.20 6.19
CA ALA A 126 -32.95 12.97 5.33
C ALA A 126 -34.19 12.59 6.18
N GLU A 127 -34.81 13.57 6.83
CA GLU A 127 -36.23 13.46 7.15
C GLU A 127 -37.01 13.92 5.91
N ILE A 128 -37.31 13.01 4.98
CA ILE A 128 -38.29 13.24 3.92
C ILE A 128 -39.32 12.12 3.99
N GLN A 129 -40.48 12.43 4.57
CA GLN A 129 -41.68 11.61 4.48
C GLN A 129 -42.21 11.58 3.04
N PRO A 130 -42.66 10.44 2.50
CA PRO A 130 -43.39 10.41 1.25
C PRO A 130 -44.88 10.64 1.53
N GLN A 131 -45.47 11.70 0.94
CA GLN A 131 -46.91 11.77 0.76
C GLN A 131 -47.26 11.89 -0.73
N GLU A 132 -48.28 11.13 -1.06
CA GLU A 132 -48.70 10.67 -2.38
C GLU A 132 -49.19 11.77 -3.32
N ALA A 133 -49.05 11.44 -4.60
CA ALA A 133 -49.70 12.01 -5.78
C ALA A 133 -51.02 12.77 -5.54
N GLN A 134 -51.06 14.01 -6.03
CA GLN A 134 -52.26 14.56 -6.65
C GLN A 134 -51.90 15.20 -8.00
N GLU A 135 -52.59 14.67 -9.00
CA GLU A 135 -52.51 14.91 -10.43
C GLU A 135 -53.32 16.16 -10.82
N VAL A 136 -52.72 17.18 -11.44
CA VAL A 136 -53.46 18.18 -12.24
C VAL A 136 -52.62 18.67 -13.43
N GLN A 137 -53.30 18.79 -14.57
CA GLN A 137 -52.89 18.84 -15.99
C GLN A 137 -52.11 20.09 -16.51
N PRO A 138 -51.57 20.02 -17.76
CA PRO A 138 -50.69 21.02 -18.36
C PRO A 138 -51.41 22.03 -19.28
N GLN A 139 -51.10 23.33 -19.17
CA GLN A 139 -51.36 24.40 -20.15
C GLN A 139 -50.31 25.51 -19.89
N GLU A 140 -49.67 26.19 -20.82
CA GLU A 140 -49.64 26.26 -22.27
C GLU A 140 -48.29 26.90 -22.63
N ALA A 141 -47.82 26.66 -23.84
CA ALA A 141 -46.59 27.25 -24.37
C ALA A 141 -46.66 28.78 -24.44
N GLN A 142 -45.56 29.45 -24.08
CA GLN A 142 -45.16 30.68 -24.77
C GLN A 142 -43.64 30.73 -24.91
N GLU A 143 -43.22 30.40 -26.12
CA GLU A 143 -41.98 30.79 -26.79
C GLU A 143 -41.78 32.32 -26.68
N VAL A 144 -40.58 32.83 -26.37
CA VAL A 144 -39.79 33.81 -27.18
C VAL A 144 -38.38 33.98 -26.56
N GLN A 145 -37.42 34.06 -27.48
CA GLN A 145 -35.94 34.06 -27.46
C GLN A 145 -35.21 35.29 -26.83
N PRO A 146 -33.86 35.28 -26.75
CA PRO A 146 -33.04 36.08 -25.82
C PRO A 146 -32.60 37.44 -26.40
N GLN A 147 -32.23 38.39 -25.52
CA GLN A 147 -31.52 39.61 -25.94
C GLN A 147 -30.18 39.79 -25.21
N GLU A 148 -29.14 39.61 -26.03
CA GLU A 148 -27.89 40.37 -26.17
C GLU A 148 -27.22 41.05 -24.95
N VAL A 149 -25.98 40.59 -24.77
CA VAL A 149 -24.78 41.30 -24.29
C VAL A 149 -24.76 42.78 -24.69
N GLN A 150 -24.39 43.66 -23.76
CA GLN A 150 -23.54 44.81 -24.12
C GLN A 150 -22.61 45.22 -22.97
N ASN A 151 -21.35 45.34 -23.36
CA ASN A 151 -20.15 45.74 -22.63
C ASN A 151 -20.03 47.28 -22.58
N ALA A 152 -19.10 47.73 -21.71
CA ALA A 152 -18.49 49.08 -21.63
C ALA A 152 -19.42 50.19 -21.11
N GLU A 153 -19.01 51.06 -20.18
CA GLU A 153 -17.69 51.65 -19.92
C GLU A 153 -17.59 52.06 -18.43
#